data_AF-O06300-F1
#
_entry.id   AF-O06300-F1
#
_cell.length_a   1.000
_cell.length_b   1.000
_cell.length_c   1.000
_cell.angle_alpha   90.00
_cell.angle_beta   90.00
_cell.angle_gamma   90.00
#
_symmetry.space_group_name_H-M   'P 1'
#
loop_
_entity.id
_entity.type
_entity.pdbx_description
1 polymer ?
#
loop_
_entity_poly.entity_id
_entity_poly.type
_entity_poly.pdbx_seq_one_letter_code
_entity_poly.pdbx_strand_id
1 'polypeptide(L)'
;MPELETPDDPESIYLARLEDVGEHRPTFTGDIYRLGDGRMVMILQHPCALRHGVDLHPRLLVAPVRPDSLRSNWARAPFGTMPLPKLIDGQDHSADFINLELIDSPTLPTCERIAVLSQSGVNLVMQRWVYHSTRLAVPTHTYSDSTVGPFDEADLIEEWVTDRVDDGADPQAAEHECASWLDERISGRTRRALLSDRQHASSIRREARSHRKSVKLAD
;
A
#
# COMPACT_ATOMS: atom_id res chain seq x y z
N MET A 1 10.08 28.13 5.09
CA MET A 1 10.17 26.67 4.81
C MET A 1 8.94 26.31 4.00
N PRO A 2 9.04 25.43 2.99
CA PRO A 2 7.85 24.98 2.27
C PRO A 2 6.88 24.31 3.26
N GLU A 3 5.60 24.62 3.14
CA GLU A 3 4.54 23.94 3.87
C GLU A 3 4.30 22.59 3.20
N LEU A 4 4.34 21.51 3.98
CA LEU A 4 3.97 20.19 3.47
C LEU A 4 2.45 20.12 3.35
N GLU A 5 1.98 19.36 2.37
CA GLU A 5 0.56 19.18 2.16
C GLU A 5 -0.06 18.43 3.35
N THR A 6 -1.31 18.78 3.65
CA THR A 6 -2.11 18.18 4.72
C THR A 6 -3.43 17.72 4.14
N PRO A 7 -3.98 16.58 4.59
CA PRO A 7 -5.29 16.16 4.13
C PRO A 7 -6.38 17.13 4.65
N ASP A 8 -7.43 17.33 3.86
CA ASP A 8 -8.59 18.14 4.26
C ASP A 8 -9.35 17.50 5.44
N ASP A 9 -9.44 16.17 5.43
CA ASP A 9 -9.92 15.35 6.54
C ASP A 9 -8.78 14.44 7.02
N PRO A 10 -8.32 14.56 8.29
CA PRO A 10 -7.23 13.73 8.81
C PRO A 10 -7.43 12.22 8.65
N GLU A 11 -8.67 11.73 8.72
CA GLU A 11 -8.96 10.30 8.59
C GLU A 11 -8.99 9.82 7.13
N SER A 12 -9.03 10.72 6.14
CA SER A 12 -9.05 10.36 4.71
C SER A 12 -7.74 9.72 4.21
N ILE A 13 -6.71 9.67 5.05
CA ILE A 13 -5.45 9.01 4.73
C ILE A 13 -5.57 7.49 4.73
N TYR A 14 -6.62 6.94 5.35
CA TYR A 14 -6.85 5.50 5.41
C TYR A 14 -7.75 5.05 4.26
N LEU A 15 -7.42 3.92 3.66
CA LEU A 15 -8.32 3.14 2.82
C LEU A 15 -9.19 2.23 3.69
N ALA A 16 -8.54 1.57 4.65
CA ALA A 16 -9.16 0.64 5.59
C ALA A 16 -8.36 0.60 6.91
N ARG A 17 -9.04 0.27 8.01
CA ARG A 17 -8.45 0.08 9.34
C ARG A 17 -9.09 -1.15 10.00
N LEU A 18 -8.30 -1.84 10.82
CA LEU A 18 -8.75 -2.93 11.68
C LEU A 18 -9.58 -3.97 10.91
N GLU A 19 -10.83 -4.20 11.29
CA GLU A 19 -11.72 -5.18 10.67
C GLU A 19 -12.03 -4.94 9.19
N ASP A 20 -11.84 -3.71 8.70
CA ASP A 20 -12.09 -3.37 7.29
C ASP A 20 -10.89 -3.69 6.38
N VAL A 21 -9.74 -4.12 6.94
CA VAL A 21 -8.54 -4.41 6.16
C VAL A 21 -8.72 -5.71 5.38
N GLY A 22 -8.69 -5.61 4.04
CA GLY A 22 -8.77 -6.75 3.14
C GLY A 22 -7.60 -7.73 3.32
N GLU A 23 -7.93 -9.03 3.40
CA GLU A 23 -6.98 -10.10 3.70
C GLU A 23 -5.95 -10.30 2.59
N HIS A 24 -6.38 -10.17 1.33
CA HIS A 24 -5.60 -10.55 0.16
C HIS A 24 -4.97 -9.38 -0.58
N ARG A 25 -5.03 -8.16 -0.04
CA ARG A 25 -4.33 -7.03 -0.63
C ARG A 25 -2.82 -7.23 -0.52
N PRO A 26 -2.04 -7.11 -1.61
CA PRO A 26 -0.59 -7.19 -1.51
C PRO A 26 -0.05 -6.11 -0.54
N THR A 27 0.95 -6.45 0.29
CA THR A 27 1.65 -5.47 1.14
C THR A 27 2.08 -4.26 0.33
N PHE A 28 1.78 -3.06 0.85
CA PHE A 28 1.99 -1.78 0.17
C PHE A 28 2.68 -0.74 1.06
N THR A 29 3.22 0.31 0.44
CA THR A 29 3.77 1.47 1.17
C THR A 29 2.70 2.09 2.06
N GLY A 30 3.03 2.38 3.31
CA GLY A 30 2.10 2.94 4.28
C GLY A 30 1.26 1.91 5.04
N ASP A 31 1.24 0.64 4.62
CA ASP A 31 0.57 -0.42 5.37
C ASP A 31 1.16 -0.49 6.78
N ILE A 32 0.28 -0.67 7.76
CA ILE A 32 0.66 -0.75 9.17
C ILE A 32 0.35 -2.15 9.67
N TYR A 33 1.34 -2.76 10.32
CA TYR A 33 1.25 -4.09 10.89
C TYR A 33 1.47 -4.04 12.40
N ARG A 34 0.73 -4.89 13.14
CA ARG A 34 1.04 -5.28 14.51
C ARG A 34 1.83 -6.58 14.49
N LEU A 35 3.07 -6.50 14.93
CA LEU A 35 4.00 -7.62 15.00
C LEU A 35 3.63 -8.58 16.15
N GLY A 36 4.17 -9.80 16.13
CA GLY A 36 3.91 -10.82 17.15
C GLY A 36 4.34 -10.44 18.58
N ASP A 37 5.20 -9.43 18.74
CA ASP A 37 5.58 -8.85 20.04
C ASP A 37 4.70 -7.67 20.47
N GLY A 38 3.65 -7.36 19.69
CA GLY A 38 2.70 -6.28 19.94
C GLY A 38 3.16 -4.90 19.44
N ARG A 39 4.40 -4.74 18.97
CA ARG A 39 4.86 -3.48 18.36
C ARG A 39 4.15 -3.25 17.03
N MET A 40 3.96 -1.99 16.68
CA MET A 40 3.40 -1.60 15.39
C MET A 40 4.46 -0.98 14.51
N VAL A 41 4.39 -1.25 13.21
CA VAL A 41 5.33 -0.76 12.21
C VAL A 41 4.62 -0.39 10.91
N MET A 42 5.12 0.63 10.22
CA MET A 42 4.63 1.09 8.91
C MET A 42 5.67 0.80 7.82
N ILE A 43 5.23 0.22 6.69
CA ILE A 43 6.08 0.00 5.51
C ILE A 43 6.44 1.33 4.82
N LEU A 44 7.72 1.59 4.53
CA LEU A 44 8.15 2.88 3.96
C LEU A 44 8.60 2.84 2.49
N GLN A 45 9.07 1.69 1.99
CA GLN A 45 9.63 1.62 0.64
C GLN A 45 8.52 1.76 -0.40
N HIS A 46 8.84 2.39 -1.54
CA HIS A 46 7.96 2.44 -2.71
C HIS A 46 7.54 1.04 -3.17
N PRO A 47 6.31 0.83 -3.71
CA PRO A 47 5.80 -0.51 -4.02
C PRO A 47 6.71 -1.33 -4.94
N CYS A 48 7.25 -0.71 -5.99
CA CYS A 48 8.20 -1.39 -6.90
C CYS A 48 9.54 -1.76 -6.22
N ALA A 49 9.91 -1.09 -5.12
CA ALA A 49 11.12 -1.37 -4.35
C ALA A 49 10.86 -2.33 -3.18
N LEU A 50 9.60 -2.74 -2.94
CA LEU A 50 9.26 -3.76 -1.97
C LEU A 50 9.46 -5.17 -2.52
N ARG A 51 9.46 -5.35 -3.85
CA ARG A 51 9.30 -6.67 -4.48
C ARG A 51 10.36 -6.99 -5.55
N HIS A 52 10.57 -8.28 -5.76
CA HIS A 52 11.16 -8.84 -6.97
C HIS A 52 10.10 -9.69 -7.71
N GLY A 53 9.46 -9.10 -8.72
CA GLY A 53 8.26 -9.71 -9.30
C GLY A 53 7.11 -9.61 -8.30
N VAL A 54 6.51 -10.75 -7.92
CA VAL A 54 5.45 -10.77 -6.89
C VAL A 54 6.01 -10.87 -5.47
N ASP A 55 7.19 -11.44 -5.30
CA ASP A 55 7.71 -11.75 -3.96
C ASP A 55 8.28 -10.50 -3.29
N LEU A 56 7.98 -10.32 -2.00
CA LEU A 56 8.61 -9.28 -1.19
C LEU A 56 10.12 -9.54 -1.05
N HIS A 57 10.91 -8.46 -1.00
CA HIS A 57 12.29 -8.56 -0.58
C HIS A 57 12.36 -9.15 0.85
N PRO A 58 13.38 -9.97 1.17
CA PRO A 58 13.45 -10.65 2.46
C PRO A 58 13.47 -9.70 3.67
N ARG A 59 13.98 -8.48 3.49
CA ARG A 59 14.04 -7.44 4.53
C ARG A 59 13.37 -6.17 4.05
N LEU A 60 12.47 -5.64 4.86
CA LEU A 60 11.69 -4.44 4.55
C LEU A 60 12.00 -3.33 5.54
N LEU A 61 12.15 -2.11 5.03
CA LEU A 61 12.34 -0.90 5.84
C LEU A 61 11.01 -0.40 6.38
N VAL A 62 10.95 -0.23 7.70
CA VAL A 62 9.75 0.20 8.40
C VAL A 62 10.01 1.33 9.39
N ALA A 63 8.99 2.15 9.62
CA ALA A 63 8.95 3.10 10.72
C ALA A 63 8.14 2.51 11.89
N PRO A 64 8.66 2.51 13.13
CA PRO A 64 7.87 2.18 14.30
C PRO A 64 6.68 3.11 14.46
N VAL A 65 5.52 2.56 14.80
CA VAL A 65 4.29 3.30 15.05
C VAL A 65 4.00 3.27 16.55
N ARG A 66 3.82 4.46 17.15
CA ARG A 66 3.60 4.61 18.59
C ARG A 66 2.44 5.56 18.88
N PRO A 67 1.75 5.41 20.03
CA PRO A 67 0.79 6.40 20.47
C PRO A 67 1.44 7.79 20.51
N ASP A 68 0.73 8.79 20.01
CA ASP A 68 1.20 10.17 19.96
C ASP A 68 0.02 11.12 20.14
N SER A 69 0.21 12.18 20.93
CA SER A 69 -0.76 13.26 21.00
C SER A 69 -0.58 14.13 19.77
N LEU A 70 -1.30 13.81 18.69
CA LEU A 70 -1.18 14.58 17.47
C LEU A 70 -1.54 16.05 17.73
N ARG A 71 -0.70 16.94 17.19
CA ARG A 71 -1.08 18.34 17.09
C ARG A 71 -2.24 18.38 16.10
N SER A 72 -3.34 19.02 16.51
CA SER A 72 -4.51 19.27 15.64
C SER A 72 -4.15 19.91 14.29
N ASN A 73 -2.95 20.48 14.17
CA ASN A 73 -2.40 21.02 12.95
C ASN A 73 -1.25 20.13 12.42
N TRP A 74 -1.55 19.33 11.39
CA TRP A 74 -0.59 18.51 10.65
C TRP A 74 0.56 19.32 10.03
N ALA A 75 0.32 20.53 9.54
CA ALA A 75 1.35 21.39 8.95
C ALA A 75 2.42 21.80 9.99
N ARG A 76 2.07 21.74 11.28
CA ARG A 76 2.99 21.98 12.41
C ARG A 76 3.55 20.70 13.04
N ALA A 77 3.18 19.52 12.54
CA ALA A 77 3.74 18.27 13.03
C ALA A 77 5.23 18.18 12.67
N PRO A 78 6.09 17.62 13.55
CA PRO A 78 7.48 17.38 13.22
C PRO A 78 7.64 16.60 11.91
N PHE A 79 8.59 16.98 11.08
CA PHE A 79 8.86 16.26 9.82
C PHE A 79 9.47 14.88 10.06
N GLY A 80 9.96 14.60 11.26
CA GLY A 80 10.44 13.28 11.66
C GLY A 80 9.32 12.27 11.96
N THR A 81 8.05 12.66 11.79
CA THR A 81 6.93 11.77 12.01
C THR A 81 5.87 11.86 10.92
N MET A 82 5.17 10.75 10.70
CA MET A 82 3.90 10.70 9.97
C MET A 82 2.75 10.62 10.97
N PRO A 83 1.87 11.63 11.03
CA PRO A 83 0.65 11.54 11.82
C PRO A 83 -0.29 10.42 11.38
N LEU A 84 -0.84 9.69 12.35
CA LEU A 84 -1.79 8.59 12.16
C LEU A 84 -3.00 8.79 13.10
N PRO A 85 -3.96 9.65 12.71
CA PRO A 85 -5.08 10.02 13.56
C PRO A 85 -5.98 8.81 13.80
N LYS A 86 -6.45 8.67 15.03
CA LYS A 86 -7.44 7.66 15.46
C LYS A 86 -7.16 6.26 14.91
N LEU A 87 -5.91 5.82 14.94
CA LEU A 87 -5.50 4.56 14.32
C LEU A 87 -6.15 3.35 15.01
N ILE A 88 -6.17 3.34 16.35
CA ILE A 88 -6.75 2.26 17.18
C ILE A 88 -7.65 2.89 18.23
N ASP A 89 -8.89 2.44 18.38
CA ASP A 89 -9.83 2.84 19.45
C ASP A 89 -9.96 4.37 19.63
N GLY A 90 -9.87 5.12 18.52
CA GLY A 90 -9.90 6.58 18.54
C GLY A 90 -8.61 7.26 19.04
N GLN A 91 -7.57 6.49 19.39
CA GLN A 91 -6.27 6.99 19.82
C GLN A 91 -5.37 7.34 18.64
N ASP A 92 -4.79 8.53 18.71
CA ASP A 92 -3.82 9.03 17.77
C ASP A 92 -2.44 8.37 17.92
N HIS A 93 -1.78 8.16 16.78
CA HIS A 93 -0.47 7.55 16.68
C HIS A 93 0.42 8.38 15.75
N SER A 94 1.72 8.07 15.72
CA SER A 94 2.60 8.52 14.65
C SER A 94 3.63 7.47 14.27
N ALA A 95 4.00 7.44 12.99
CA ALA A 95 5.13 6.66 12.50
C ALA A 95 6.43 7.48 12.66
N ASP A 96 7.45 6.88 13.26
CA ASP A 96 8.72 7.53 13.59
C ASP A 96 9.76 7.30 12.47
N PHE A 97 10.11 8.38 11.76
CA PHE A 97 11.09 8.35 10.68
C PHE A 97 12.54 8.46 11.16
N ILE A 98 12.77 8.68 12.46
CA ILE A 98 14.11 8.79 13.05
C ILE A 98 14.63 7.41 13.42
N ASN A 99 13.79 6.57 14.04
CA ASN A 99 14.18 5.27 14.58
C ASN A 99 13.76 4.11 13.66
N LEU A 100 14.23 4.13 12.42
CA LEU A 100 13.86 3.13 11.41
C LEU A 100 14.37 1.72 11.76
N GLU A 101 13.62 0.72 11.35
CA GLU A 101 13.93 -0.69 11.57
C GLU A 101 13.86 -1.49 10.26
N LEU A 102 14.50 -2.66 10.24
CA LEU A 102 14.30 -3.68 9.22
C LEU A 102 13.53 -4.85 9.83
N ILE A 103 12.50 -5.33 9.14
CA ILE A 103 11.77 -6.54 9.50
C ILE A 103 11.94 -7.62 8.42
N ASP A 104 11.78 -8.88 8.81
CA ASP A 104 11.79 -10.01 7.90
C ASP A 104 10.42 -10.15 7.23
N SER A 105 10.35 -10.02 5.90
CA SER A 105 9.06 -10.13 5.18
C SER A 105 8.33 -11.47 5.37
N PRO A 106 8.99 -12.63 5.55
CA PRO A 106 8.30 -13.88 5.83
C PRO A 106 7.50 -13.91 7.14
N THR A 107 7.70 -12.94 8.05
CA THR A 107 6.89 -12.84 9.27
C THR A 107 5.61 -12.04 9.07
N LEU A 108 5.48 -11.26 7.99
CA LEU A 108 4.29 -10.43 7.76
C LEU A 108 2.99 -11.22 7.65
N PRO A 109 2.93 -12.40 6.98
CA PRO A 109 1.70 -13.19 6.91
C PRO A 109 1.18 -13.67 8.27
N THR A 110 2.04 -13.75 9.30
CA THR A 110 1.63 -14.11 10.67
C THR A 110 1.29 -12.90 11.54
N CYS A 111 1.43 -11.68 11.00
CA CYS A 111 1.15 -10.43 11.69
C CYS A 111 -0.23 -9.91 11.29
N GLU A 112 -0.86 -9.16 12.20
CA GLU A 112 -2.12 -8.47 11.91
C GLU A 112 -1.83 -7.20 11.11
N ARG A 113 -2.40 -7.06 9.91
CA ARG A 113 -2.39 -5.78 9.18
C ARG A 113 -3.50 -4.89 9.73
N ILE A 114 -3.13 -3.82 10.42
CA ILE A 114 -4.09 -2.96 11.15
C ILE A 114 -4.58 -1.77 10.36
N ALA A 115 -3.87 -1.37 9.29
CA ALA A 115 -4.34 -0.31 8.41
C ALA A 115 -3.69 -0.40 7.03
N VAL A 116 -4.44 0.05 6.03
CA VAL A 116 -3.99 0.30 4.66
C VAL A 116 -4.25 1.76 4.35
N LEU A 117 -3.26 2.46 3.79
CA LEU A 117 -3.43 3.86 3.43
C LEU A 117 -4.15 4.00 2.09
N SER A 118 -4.95 5.06 1.98
CA SER A 118 -5.47 5.53 0.71
C SER A 118 -4.33 6.03 -0.18
N GLN A 119 -4.58 6.15 -1.48
CA GLN A 119 -3.56 6.66 -2.41
C GLN A 119 -3.02 8.04 -1.98
N SER A 120 -3.90 8.94 -1.51
CA SER A 120 -3.50 10.24 -0.98
C SER A 120 -2.69 10.09 0.31
N GLY A 121 -3.07 9.16 1.20
CA GLY A 121 -2.29 8.80 2.40
C GLY A 121 -0.87 8.33 2.06
N VAL A 122 -0.71 7.44 1.08
CA VAL A 122 0.61 6.99 0.59
C VAL A 122 1.43 8.16 0.06
N ASN A 123 0.83 9.05 -0.74
CA ASN A 123 1.53 10.21 -1.29
C ASN A 123 1.98 11.18 -0.18
N LEU A 124 1.18 11.36 0.87
CA LEU A 124 1.54 12.15 2.05
C LEU A 124 2.69 11.52 2.84
N VAL A 125 2.67 10.19 3.04
CA VAL A 125 3.81 9.47 3.65
C VAL A 125 5.07 9.71 2.84
N MET A 126 5.02 9.52 1.52
CA MET A 126 6.18 9.71 0.64
C MET A 126 6.70 11.15 0.68
N GLN A 127 5.82 12.15 0.61
CA GLN A 127 6.22 13.56 0.71
C GLN A 127 6.94 13.83 2.03
N ARG A 128 6.36 13.40 3.16
CA ARG A 128 6.96 13.60 4.48
C ARG A 128 8.28 12.85 4.64
N TRP A 129 8.34 11.61 4.18
CA TRP A 129 9.54 10.77 4.25
C TRP A 129 10.70 11.33 3.43
N VAL A 130 10.43 11.77 2.18
CA VAL A 130 11.45 12.42 1.34
C VAL A 130 11.85 13.76 1.93
N TYR A 131 10.91 14.58 2.40
CA TYR A 131 11.23 15.86 3.01
C TYR A 131 12.01 15.72 4.31
N HIS A 132 11.71 14.71 5.12
CA HIS A 132 12.48 14.36 6.32
C HIS A 132 13.96 14.14 5.96
N SER A 133 14.18 13.33 4.92
CA SER A 133 15.51 12.88 4.50
C SER A 133 16.30 13.94 3.71
N THR A 134 15.63 14.78 2.94
CA THR A 134 16.27 15.63 1.91
C THR A 134 15.99 17.12 2.04
N ARG A 135 14.96 17.50 2.81
CA ARG A 135 14.37 18.86 2.83
C ARG A 135 13.84 19.34 1.47
N LEU A 136 13.67 18.44 0.50
CA LEU A 136 12.99 18.71 -0.76
C LEU A 136 11.49 18.45 -0.59
N ALA A 137 10.68 19.50 -0.77
CA ALA A 137 9.23 19.38 -0.77
C ALA A 137 8.74 19.11 -2.20
N VAL A 138 8.46 17.83 -2.48
CA VAL A 138 7.86 17.41 -3.75
C VAL A 138 6.34 17.36 -3.58
N PRO A 139 5.55 17.95 -4.49
CA PRO A 139 4.09 17.90 -4.41
C PRO A 139 3.53 16.47 -4.43
N THR A 140 2.43 16.23 -3.72
CA THR A 140 1.82 14.88 -3.60
C THR A 140 1.37 14.30 -4.94
N HIS A 141 0.90 15.14 -5.86
CA HIS A 141 0.50 14.71 -7.20
C HIS A 141 1.66 14.12 -8.01
N THR A 142 2.90 14.58 -7.79
CA THR A 142 4.09 14.01 -8.44
C THR A 142 4.35 12.58 -7.94
N TYR A 143 4.10 12.31 -6.65
CA TYR A 143 4.16 10.94 -6.13
C TYR A 143 3.02 10.08 -6.70
N SER A 144 1.82 10.66 -6.85
CA SER A 144 0.67 9.96 -7.45
C SER A 144 0.98 9.41 -8.84
N ASP A 145 1.74 10.14 -9.66
CA ASP A 145 2.13 9.67 -11.00
C ASP A 145 3.02 8.41 -10.96
N SER A 146 3.78 8.21 -9.87
CA SER A 146 4.57 6.99 -9.66
C SER A 146 3.82 5.88 -8.91
N THR A 147 2.82 6.21 -8.10
CA THR A 147 2.12 5.24 -7.25
C THR A 147 0.80 4.75 -7.82
N VAL A 148 0.19 5.44 -8.79
CA VAL A 148 -1.12 5.07 -9.36
C VAL A 148 -1.11 3.69 -10.02
N GLY A 149 -0.08 3.35 -10.79
CA GLY A 149 0.02 2.05 -11.43
C GLY A 149 0.12 0.91 -10.42
N PRO A 150 1.07 0.96 -9.46
CA PRO A 150 1.13 -0.03 -8.38
C PRO A 150 -0.13 -0.10 -7.52
N PHE A 151 -0.80 1.03 -7.26
CA PHE A 151 -2.04 1.05 -6.49
C PHE A 151 -3.17 0.33 -7.25
N ASP A 152 -3.32 0.62 -8.54
CA ASP A 152 -4.26 -0.07 -9.43
C ASP A 152 -3.97 -1.57 -9.55
N GLU A 153 -2.69 -1.95 -9.54
CA GLU A 153 -2.27 -3.36 -9.52
C GLU A 153 -2.61 -4.04 -8.19
N ALA A 154 -2.40 -3.38 -7.05
CA ALA A 154 -2.76 -3.93 -5.75
C ALA A 154 -4.27 -4.17 -5.63
N ASP A 155 -5.11 -3.23 -6.09
CA ASP A 155 -6.57 -3.41 -6.15
C ASP A 155 -6.95 -4.62 -7.03
N LEU A 156 -6.32 -4.73 -8.20
CA LEU A 156 -6.63 -5.81 -9.15
C LEU A 156 -6.23 -7.17 -8.58
N ILE A 157 -5.08 -7.28 -7.93
CA ILE A 157 -4.61 -8.51 -7.28
C ILE A 157 -5.53 -8.87 -6.11
N GLU A 158 -5.90 -7.91 -5.27
CA GLU A 158 -6.83 -8.15 -4.14
C GLU A 158 -8.16 -8.73 -4.62
N GLU A 159 -8.76 -8.13 -5.65
CA GLU A 159 -9.99 -8.66 -6.26
C GLU A 159 -9.76 -10.06 -6.85
N TRP A 160 -8.63 -10.27 -7.53
CA TRP A 160 -8.32 -11.54 -8.18
C TRP A 160 -8.14 -12.66 -7.17
N VAL A 161 -7.35 -12.44 -6.13
CA VAL A 161 -7.05 -13.45 -5.11
C VAL A 161 -8.30 -13.77 -4.32
N THR A 162 -9.07 -12.76 -3.88
CA THR A 162 -10.37 -12.98 -3.20
C THR A 162 -11.29 -13.87 -4.02
N ASP A 163 -11.48 -13.54 -5.31
CA ASP A 163 -12.34 -14.33 -6.20
C ASP A 163 -11.89 -15.80 -6.34
N ARG A 164 -10.57 -16.07 -6.31
CA ARG A 164 -10.00 -17.42 -6.46
C ARG A 164 -9.99 -18.20 -5.15
N VAL A 165 -9.76 -17.54 -4.03
CA VAL A 165 -9.86 -18.15 -2.68
C VAL A 165 -11.29 -18.57 -2.40
N ASP A 166 -12.29 -17.78 -2.81
CA ASP A 166 -13.70 -18.16 -2.75
C ASP A 166 -14.02 -19.44 -3.55
N ASP A 167 -13.25 -19.71 -4.62
CA ASP A 167 -13.32 -20.94 -5.41
C ASP A 167 -12.44 -22.09 -4.85
N GLY A 168 -11.80 -21.89 -3.69
CA GLY A 168 -10.96 -22.88 -3.02
C GLY A 168 -9.50 -22.92 -3.47
N ALA A 169 -9.03 -21.92 -4.22
CA ALA A 169 -7.62 -21.81 -4.61
C ALA A 169 -6.72 -21.37 -3.43
N ASP A 170 -5.44 -21.73 -3.51
CA ASP A 170 -4.43 -21.21 -2.61
C ASP A 170 -4.15 -19.71 -2.90
N PRO A 171 -4.13 -18.82 -1.87
CA PRO A 171 -3.94 -17.38 -2.08
C PRO A 171 -2.63 -17.03 -2.79
N GLN A 172 -1.53 -17.72 -2.47
CA GLN A 172 -0.22 -17.44 -3.07
C GLN A 172 -0.22 -17.87 -4.55
N ALA A 173 -0.77 -19.06 -4.84
CA ALA A 173 -0.94 -19.51 -6.22
C ALA A 173 -1.80 -18.54 -7.04
N ALA A 174 -2.87 -17.98 -6.47
CA ALA A 174 -3.72 -16.99 -7.12
C ALA A 174 -2.99 -15.65 -7.37
N GLU A 175 -2.11 -15.20 -6.46
CA GLU A 175 -1.28 -14.00 -6.68
C GLU A 175 -0.30 -14.22 -7.84
N HIS A 176 0.36 -15.38 -7.91
CA HIS A 176 1.23 -15.74 -9.03
C HIS A 176 0.47 -15.87 -10.37
N GLU A 177 -0.73 -16.44 -10.35
CA GLU A 177 -1.63 -16.51 -11.52
C GLU A 177 -1.94 -15.11 -12.06
N CYS A 178 -2.35 -14.19 -11.17
CA CYS A 178 -2.66 -12.81 -11.51
C CYS A 178 -1.44 -12.09 -12.12
N ALA A 179 -0.27 -12.25 -11.51
CA ALA A 179 0.95 -11.63 -12.00
C ALA A 179 1.38 -12.16 -13.37
N SER A 180 1.25 -13.47 -13.60
CA SER A 180 1.49 -14.07 -14.92
C SER A 180 0.56 -13.46 -15.97
N TRP A 181 -0.73 -13.32 -15.65
CA TRP A 181 -1.71 -12.67 -16.53
C TRP A 181 -1.38 -11.20 -16.82
N LEU A 182 -0.85 -10.48 -15.83
CA LEU A 182 -0.41 -9.08 -15.95
C LEU A 182 0.84 -8.93 -16.84
N ASP A 183 1.72 -9.94 -16.89
CA ASP A 183 2.95 -9.92 -17.68
C ASP A 183 2.78 -10.33 -19.14
N GLU A 184 1.64 -10.89 -19.51
CA GLU A 184 1.27 -11.13 -20.90
C GLU A 184 1.20 -9.82 -21.71
N ARG A 185 1.64 -9.89 -22.97
CA ARG A 185 1.70 -8.73 -23.88
C ARG A 185 0.47 -8.61 -24.77
N ILE A 186 -0.12 -7.42 -24.79
CA ILE A 186 -1.13 -6.98 -25.76
C ILE A 186 -0.52 -5.87 -26.62
N SER A 187 -0.47 -6.07 -27.93
CA SER A 187 0.05 -5.06 -28.88
C SER A 187 1.44 -4.52 -28.50
N GLY A 188 2.32 -5.39 -27.99
CA GLY A 188 3.71 -5.05 -27.64
C GLY A 188 3.93 -4.49 -26.22
N ARG A 189 2.88 -4.15 -25.47
CA ARG A 189 2.95 -3.72 -24.06
C ARG A 189 2.39 -4.82 -23.15
N THR A 190 2.95 -4.98 -21.95
CA THR A 190 2.34 -5.88 -20.95
C THR A 190 1.02 -5.31 -20.43
N ARG A 191 0.11 -6.15 -19.95
CA ARG A 191 -1.10 -5.68 -19.26
C ARG A 191 -0.77 -4.81 -18.06
N ARG A 192 0.29 -5.13 -17.30
CA ARG A 192 0.84 -4.30 -16.21
C ARG A 192 1.18 -2.88 -16.66
N ALA A 193 1.87 -2.74 -17.80
CA ALA A 193 2.21 -1.43 -18.36
C ALA A 193 0.99 -0.67 -18.90
N LEU A 194 -0.07 -1.37 -19.30
CA LEU A 194 -1.36 -0.77 -19.68
C LEU A 194 -2.21 -0.41 -18.45
N LEU A 195 -2.10 -1.17 -17.36
CA LEU A 195 -2.77 -0.90 -16.10
C LEU A 195 -2.25 0.38 -15.45
N SER A 196 -0.94 0.64 -15.57
CA SER A 196 -0.32 1.89 -15.10
C SER A 196 -0.68 3.13 -15.94
N ASP A 197 -1.34 2.95 -17.08
CA ASP A 197 -1.72 4.01 -18.00
C ASP A 197 -3.21 4.35 -17.80
N ARG A 198 -3.49 5.56 -17.33
CA ARG A 198 -4.86 6.02 -16.99
C ARG A 198 -5.86 5.84 -18.14
N GLN A 199 -5.42 5.87 -19.40
CA GLN A 199 -6.31 5.68 -20.55
C GLN A 199 -6.73 4.22 -20.75
N HIS A 200 -5.92 3.27 -20.27
CA HIS A 200 -6.10 1.84 -20.51
C HIS A 200 -6.48 1.06 -19.24
N ALA A 201 -6.21 1.59 -18.05
CA ALA A 201 -6.42 0.94 -16.75
C ALA A 201 -7.84 0.36 -16.57
N SER A 202 -8.87 1.14 -16.94
CA SER A 202 -10.27 0.70 -16.84
C SER A 202 -10.60 -0.48 -17.77
N SER A 203 -9.99 -0.50 -18.96
CA SER A 203 -10.13 -1.60 -19.91
C SER A 203 -9.47 -2.87 -19.40
N ILE A 204 -8.26 -2.77 -18.84
CA ILE A 204 -7.54 -3.91 -18.25
C ILE A 204 -8.30 -4.48 -17.06
N ARG A 205 -8.81 -3.65 -16.14
CA ARG A 205 -9.66 -4.10 -15.02
C ARG A 205 -10.92 -4.83 -15.50
N ARG A 206 -11.55 -4.36 -16.58
CA ARG A 206 -12.71 -5.04 -17.18
C ARG A 206 -12.31 -6.37 -17.83
N GLU A 207 -11.16 -6.43 -18.50
CA GLU A 207 -10.63 -7.65 -19.09
C GLU A 207 -10.33 -8.71 -18.02
N ALA A 208 -9.71 -8.31 -16.90
CA ALA A 208 -9.45 -9.18 -15.76
C ALA A 208 -10.75 -9.81 -15.23
N ARG A 209 -11.78 -8.99 -15.00
CA ARG A 209 -13.11 -9.48 -14.57
C ARG A 209 -13.75 -10.44 -15.57
N SER A 210 -13.63 -10.17 -16.86
CA SER A 210 -14.13 -11.08 -17.90
C SER A 210 -13.36 -12.41 -17.95
N HIS A 211 -12.04 -12.36 -17.82
CA HIS A 211 -11.17 -13.54 -17.81
C HIS A 211 -11.52 -14.46 -16.64
N ARG A 212 -11.63 -13.90 -15.41
CA ARG A 212 -12.01 -14.66 -14.22
C ARG A 212 -13.36 -15.36 -14.35
N LYS A 213 -14.37 -14.67 -14.92
CA LYS A 213 -15.68 -15.29 -15.20
C LYS A 213 -15.58 -16.47 -16.18
N SER A 214 -14.68 -16.42 -17.16
CA SER A 214 -14.49 -17.52 -18.11
C SER A 214 -13.78 -18.73 -17.51
N VAL A 215 -12.85 -18.52 -16.57
CA VAL A 215 -12.18 -19.60 -15.83
C VAL A 215 -13.18 -20.31 -14.91
N LYS A 216 -14.01 -19.55 -14.15
CA LYS A 216 -15.07 -20.12 -13.29
C LYS A 216 -16.13 -20.96 -14.02
N LEU A 217 -16.28 -20.82 -15.34
CA LEU A 217 -17.24 -21.58 -16.15
C LEU A 217 -16.63 -22.85 -16.77
N ALA A 218 -15.30 -22.99 -16.73
CA ALA A 218 -14.59 -24.10 -17.35
C ALA A 218 -14.25 -25.23 -16.35
N ASP A 219 -14.22 -24.92 -15.06
CA ASP A 219 -14.11 -25.87 -13.94
C ASP A 219 -15.50 -26.41 -13.53
#